data_AF-A0A2S9JDA2-F1
#
_entry.id   AF-A0A2S9JDA2-F1
#
_cell.length_a   1.000
_cell.length_b   1.000
_cell.length_c   1.000
_cell.angle_alpha   90.00
_cell.angle_beta   90.00
_cell.angle_gamma   90.00
#
_symmetry.space_group_name_H-M   'P 1'
#
loop_
_entity.id
_entity.type
_entity.pdbx_description
1 polymer ?
#
loop_
_entity_poly.entity_id
_entity_poly.type
_entity_poly.pdbx_seq_one_letter_code
_entity_poly.pdbx_strand_id
1 'polypeptide(L)'
;MTLLRSALFFIAVLAVTPVTPSLAQTAPQIEPFSLPVRPVTLTQDIIKRFLYSFAPVGAQMKEEAAGNAVLSPEATARLDKKAAEYGFKDFNDWGETTRTIMVTYHWVTNPDPREEVEKAIASIPSMPNLSDKQKAEMIDGLKSGLATVEKARPSEENLAIVKKHMSSIKPLYKQWTSL
;
A
#
# COMPACT_ATOMS: atom_id res chain seq x y z
N MET A 1 30.68 -14.88 -18.28
CA MET A 1 29.36 -14.30 -18.59
C MET A 1 28.41 -14.66 -17.46
N THR A 2 28.31 -13.79 -16.47
CA THR A 2 27.54 -14.04 -15.25
C THR A 2 26.16 -13.42 -15.43
N LEU A 3 25.14 -14.28 -15.45
CA LEU A 3 23.73 -13.93 -15.57
C LEU A 3 23.29 -13.07 -14.38
N LEU A 4 23.02 -11.78 -14.61
CA LEU A 4 22.28 -10.95 -13.67
C LEU A 4 20.80 -11.35 -13.76
N ARG A 5 20.38 -12.21 -12.83
CA ARG A 5 18.98 -12.44 -12.50
C ARG A 5 18.58 -11.46 -11.39
N SER A 6 17.36 -10.92 -11.53
CA SER A 6 16.52 -10.38 -10.46
C SER A 6 16.71 -8.91 -10.07
N ALA A 7 15.89 -8.04 -10.67
CA ALA A 7 15.16 -6.96 -9.98
C ALA A 7 14.13 -6.37 -10.95
N LEU A 8 12.96 -7.01 -11.06
CA LEU A 8 11.78 -6.37 -11.62
C LEU A 8 11.31 -5.32 -10.61
N PHE A 9 11.67 -4.07 -10.85
CA PHE A 9 11.13 -2.91 -10.14
C PHE A 9 9.65 -2.79 -10.50
N PHE A 10 8.76 -3.12 -9.57
CA PHE A 10 7.38 -2.70 -9.62
C PHE A 10 7.31 -1.22 -9.26
N ILE A 11 7.61 -0.34 -10.22
CA ILE A 11 7.10 1.03 -10.18
C ILE A 11 5.70 0.94 -10.76
N ALA A 12 4.69 0.92 -9.89
CA ALA A 12 3.32 1.12 -10.32
C ALA A 12 3.22 2.54 -10.91
N VAL A 13 3.26 2.62 -12.24
CA VAL A 13 2.89 3.83 -12.98
C VAL A 13 1.40 4.03 -12.73
N LEU A 14 1.05 4.98 -11.88
CA LEU A 14 -0.30 5.56 -11.88
C LEU A 14 -0.49 6.23 -13.23
N ALA A 15 -1.04 5.49 -14.19
CA ALA A 15 -1.57 6.07 -15.41
C ALA A 15 -2.67 7.06 -14.98
N VAL A 16 -2.42 8.34 -15.21
CA VAL A 16 -3.40 9.41 -14.99
C VAL A 16 -4.54 9.17 -15.99
N THR A 17 -5.58 8.47 -15.54
CA THR A 17 -6.89 8.62 -16.16
C THR A 17 -7.38 10.03 -15.81
N PRO A 18 -7.95 10.79 -16.77
CA PRO A 18 -8.54 12.07 -16.47
C PRO A 18 -9.64 11.84 -15.42
N VAL A 19 -9.45 12.42 -14.24
CA VAL A 19 -10.41 12.36 -13.14
C VAL A 19 -11.61 13.21 -13.54
N THR A 20 -12.59 12.60 -14.21
CA THR A 20 -13.95 13.11 -14.20
C THR A 20 -14.46 13.00 -12.75
N PRO A 21 -14.93 14.09 -12.12
CA PRO A 21 -15.54 14.00 -10.81
C PRO A 21 -16.87 13.25 -10.96
N SER A 22 -16.84 11.94 -10.75
CA SER A 22 -18.04 11.14 -10.60
C SER A 22 -18.54 11.29 -9.17
N LEU A 23 -19.79 11.72 -9.02
CA LEU A 23 -20.54 11.84 -7.76
C LEU A 23 -20.80 10.48 -7.06
N ALA A 24 -20.04 9.43 -7.39
CA ALA A 24 -20.19 8.07 -6.87
C ALA A 24 -19.09 7.66 -5.86
N GLN A 25 -18.31 8.61 -5.32
CA GLN A 25 -17.25 8.31 -4.36
C GLN A 25 -17.80 8.13 -2.93
N THR A 26 -18.38 6.96 -2.67
CA THR A 26 -18.59 6.45 -1.29
C THR A 26 -18.46 4.92 -1.20
N ALA A 27 -17.52 4.33 -1.93
CA ALA A 27 -17.16 2.93 -1.76
C ALA A 27 -15.64 2.77 -1.63
N PRO A 28 -15.11 2.16 -0.55
CA PRO A 28 -13.69 1.86 -0.45
C PRO A 28 -13.32 0.89 -1.58
N GLN A 29 -12.49 1.37 -2.52
CA GLN A 29 -11.83 0.52 -3.51
C GLN A 29 -10.76 -0.29 -2.78
N ILE A 30 -10.74 -1.62 -2.95
CA ILE A 30 -9.63 -2.45 -2.47
C ILE A 30 -8.51 -2.33 -3.50
N GLU A 31 -7.70 -1.27 -3.44
CA GLU A 31 -6.46 -1.23 -4.21
C GLU A 31 -5.33 -1.93 -3.42
N PRO A 32 -4.53 -2.78 -4.10
CA PRO A 32 -3.48 -3.58 -3.45
C PRO A 32 -2.36 -2.72 -2.84
N PHE A 33 -2.23 -1.44 -3.24
CA PHE A 33 -1.32 -0.48 -2.63
C PHE A 33 -2.01 0.88 -2.44
N SER A 34 -3.02 0.98 -1.59
CA SER A 34 -3.46 2.30 -1.09
C SER A 34 -2.60 2.72 0.10
N LEU A 35 -2.12 3.96 0.06
CA LEU A 35 -1.62 4.62 1.27
C LEU A 35 -2.76 4.69 2.31
N PRO A 36 -2.45 4.62 3.61
CA PRO A 36 -3.46 4.82 4.64
C PRO A 36 -4.07 6.22 4.50
N VAL A 37 -5.41 6.30 4.42
CA VAL A 37 -6.12 7.58 4.40
C VAL A 37 -6.03 8.23 5.77
N ARG A 38 -6.00 7.40 6.83
CA ARG A 38 -5.86 7.85 8.22
C ARG A 38 -4.79 6.99 8.89
N PRO A 39 -3.51 7.40 8.84
CA PRO A 39 -2.43 6.70 9.51
C PRO A 39 -2.75 6.49 10.99
N VAL A 40 -2.66 5.25 11.44
CA VAL A 40 -2.93 4.86 12.84
C VAL A 40 -1.65 5.01 13.67
N THR A 41 -1.77 5.48 14.92
CA THR A 41 -0.64 5.42 15.86
C THR A 41 -0.45 3.97 16.31
N LEU A 42 0.70 3.37 15.96
CA LEU A 42 0.97 1.97 16.23
C LEU A 42 1.46 1.77 17.66
N THR A 43 0.90 0.76 18.32
CA THR A 43 1.37 0.27 19.62
C THR A 43 1.75 -1.20 19.51
N GLN A 44 2.46 -1.72 20.52
CA GLN A 44 2.77 -3.15 20.59
C GLN A 44 1.50 -4.02 20.57
N ASP A 45 0.43 -3.55 21.20
CA ASP A 45 -0.85 -4.24 21.24
C ASP A 45 -1.54 -4.24 19.87
N ILE A 46 -1.53 -3.10 19.17
CA ILE A 46 -2.08 -3.01 17.80
C ILE A 46 -1.34 -3.96 16.84
N ILE A 47 -0.01 -4.06 16.91
CA ILE A 47 0.73 -5.02 16.09
C ILE A 47 0.31 -6.45 16.41
N LYS A 48 0.14 -6.82 17.68
CA LYS A 48 -0.33 -8.16 18.05
C LYS A 48 -1.71 -8.44 17.48
N ARG A 49 -2.69 -7.54 17.68
CA ARG A 49 -4.06 -7.67 17.11
C ARG A 49 -4.02 -7.84 15.60
N PHE A 50 -3.19 -7.06 14.92
CA PHE A 50 -2.96 -7.19 13.48
C PHE A 50 -2.43 -8.58 13.10
N LEU A 51 -1.36 -9.05 13.73
CA LEU A 51 -0.76 -10.35 13.41
C LEU A 51 -1.74 -11.52 13.60
N TYR A 52 -2.58 -11.46 14.65
CA TYR A 52 -3.61 -12.48 14.89
C TYR A 52 -4.81 -12.39 13.94
N SER A 53 -5.13 -11.19 13.46
CA SER A 53 -6.31 -10.95 12.62
C SER A 53 -6.06 -11.07 11.12
N PHE A 54 -4.80 -10.91 10.67
CA PHE A 54 -4.50 -10.74 9.25
C PHE A 54 -5.04 -11.88 8.37
N ALA A 55 -4.71 -13.12 8.71
CA ALA A 55 -5.18 -14.29 7.98
C ALA A 55 -6.71 -14.50 8.08
N PRO A 56 -7.33 -14.54 9.27
CA PRO A 56 -8.77 -14.82 9.38
C PRO A 56 -9.66 -13.71 8.82
N VAL A 57 -9.33 -12.43 9.04
CA VAL A 57 -10.08 -11.31 8.44
C VAL A 57 -9.87 -11.26 6.94
N GLY A 58 -8.64 -11.49 6.47
CA GLY A 58 -8.33 -11.55 5.04
C GLY A 58 -9.01 -12.71 4.30
N ALA A 59 -9.19 -13.86 4.96
CA ALA A 59 -9.96 -14.98 4.42
C ALA A 59 -11.44 -14.62 4.26
N GLN A 60 -12.06 -14.07 5.31
CA GLN A 60 -13.44 -13.58 5.25
C GLN A 60 -13.59 -12.55 4.12
N MET A 61 -12.68 -11.59 4.00
CA MET A 61 -12.73 -10.57 2.95
C MET A 61 -12.75 -11.20 1.55
N LYS A 62 -11.95 -12.24 1.30
CA LYS A 62 -11.92 -12.93 0.02
C LYS A 62 -13.22 -13.67 -0.27
N GLU A 63 -13.78 -14.33 0.74
CA GLU A 63 -15.07 -15.03 0.63
C GLU A 63 -16.22 -14.05 0.34
N GLU A 64 -16.24 -12.93 1.06
CA GLU A 64 -17.27 -11.90 0.93
C GLU A 64 -17.18 -11.11 -0.38
N ALA A 65 -15.96 -10.88 -0.87
CA ALA A 65 -15.76 -10.23 -2.16
C ALA A 65 -16.27 -11.13 -3.29
N ALA A 66 -15.99 -12.44 -3.26
CA ALA A 66 -16.43 -13.41 -4.27
C ALA A 66 -16.19 -12.96 -5.74
N GLY A 67 -15.13 -12.17 -5.99
CA GLY A 67 -14.81 -11.60 -7.30
C GLY A 67 -15.51 -10.28 -7.65
N ASN A 68 -16.34 -9.75 -6.76
CA ASN A 68 -16.97 -8.44 -6.89
C ASN A 68 -16.04 -7.33 -6.40
N ALA A 69 -16.05 -6.20 -7.12
CA ALA A 69 -15.31 -5.01 -6.74
C ALA A 69 -15.95 -4.24 -5.56
N VAL A 70 -17.24 -4.48 -5.28
CA VAL A 70 -18.01 -3.78 -4.25
C VAL A 70 -18.63 -4.81 -3.31
N LEU A 71 -18.39 -4.64 -2.02
CA LEU A 71 -19.01 -5.44 -0.96
C LEU A 71 -20.45 -5.00 -0.73
N SER A 72 -21.35 -5.97 -0.54
CA SER A 72 -22.72 -5.64 -0.10
C SER A 72 -22.71 -5.08 1.33
N PRO A 73 -23.77 -4.38 1.77
CA PRO A 73 -23.90 -3.96 3.16
C PRO A 73 -23.83 -5.11 4.15
N GLU A 74 -24.42 -6.27 3.81
CA GLU A 74 -24.41 -7.46 4.66
C GLU A 74 -23.01 -8.09 4.75
N ALA A 75 -22.29 -8.14 3.62
CA ALA A 75 -20.88 -8.56 3.58
C ALA A 75 -20.00 -7.64 4.44
N THR A 76 -20.20 -6.33 4.33
CA THR A 76 -19.50 -5.33 5.14
C THR A 76 -19.78 -5.52 6.63
N ALA A 77 -21.04 -5.69 7.03
CA ALA A 77 -21.41 -5.93 8.42
C ALA A 77 -20.79 -7.23 9.00
N ARG A 78 -20.66 -8.29 8.19
CA ARG A 78 -19.96 -9.53 8.59
C ARG A 78 -18.46 -9.29 8.78
N LEU A 79 -17.84 -8.51 7.90
CA LEU A 79 -16.43 -8.12 8.05
C LEU A 79 -16.19 -7.22 9.25
N ASP A 80 -17.09 -6.28 9.54
CA ASP A 80 -17.02 -5.42 10.72
C ASP A 80 -17.05 -6.26 12.00
N LYS A 81 -18.00 -7.21 12.07
CA LYS A 81 -18.07 -8.17 13.18
C LYS A 81 -16.78 -8.99 13.28
N LYS A 82 -16.25 -9.45 12.14
CA LYS A 82 -15.03 -10.27 12.12
C LYS A 82 -13.80 -9.49 12.59
N ALA A 83 -13.66 -8.22 12.19
CA ALA A 83 -12.60 -7.34 12.66
C ALA A 83 -12.74 -7.05 14.17
N ALA A 84 -13.97 -6.85 14.66
CA ALA A 84 -14.25 -6.61 16.06
C ALA A 84 -13.86 -7.78 16.99
N GLU A 85 -13.91 -9.03 16.51
CA GLU A 85 -13.41 -10.21 17.25
C GLU A 85 -11.92 -10.09 17.64
N TYR A 86 -11.14 -9.30 16.91
CA TYR A 86 -9.72 -9.06 17.16
C TYR A 86 -9.44 -7.69 17.80
N GLY A 87 -10.49 -6.99 18.26
CA GLY A 87 -10.37 -5.72 18.97
C GLY A 87 -10.16 -4.50 18.07
N PHE A 88 -10.55 -4.58 16.79
CA PHE A 88 -10.68 -3.42 15.92
C PHE A 88 -12.08 -2.82 16.05
N LYS A 89 -12.24 -1.53 15.75
CA LYS A 89 -13.57 -0.90 15.80
C LYS A 89 -14.52 -1.51 14.76
N ASP A 90 -14.01 -1.66 13.54
CA ASP A 90 -14.73 -2.12 12.35
C ASP A 90 -13.72 -2.61 11.30
N PHE A 91 -14.20 -3.10 10.16
CA PHE A 91 -13.34 -3.60 9.08
C PHE A 91 -12.47 -2.50 8.47
N ASN A 92 -12.97 -1.26 8.45
CA ASN A 92 -12.23 -0.13 7.94
C ASN A 92 -11.04 0.24 8.85
N ASP A 93 -11.22 0.20 10.17
CA ASP A 93 -10.15 0.38 11.17
C ASP A 93 -9.06 -0.70 11.05
N TRP A 94 -9.47 -1.96 10.84
CA TRP A 94 -8.54 -3.05 10.52
C TRP A 94 -7.78 -2.80 9.21
N GLY A 95 -8.47 -2.31 8.17
CA GLY A 95 -7.89 -1.98 6.88
C GLY A 95 -6.87 -0.83 6.95
N GLU A 96 -7.20 0.27 7.62
CA GLU A 96 -6.29 1.40 7.86
C GLU A 96 -5.08 0.99 8.69
N THR A 97 -5.28 0.15 9.72
CA THR A 97 -4.17 -0.40 10.50
C THR A 97 -3.26 -1.26 9.64
N THR A 98 -3.83 -2.15 8.82
CA THR A 98 -3.08 -3.00 7.90
C THR A 98 -2.26 -2.16 6.93
N ARG A 99 -2.86 -1.16 6.26
CA ARG A 99 -2.15 -0.23 5.37
C ARG A 99 -1.04 0.52 6.08
N THR A 100 -1.32 1.04 7.28
CA THR A 100 -0.32 1.75 8.10
C THR A 100 0.88 0.85 8.38
N ILE A 101 0.66 -0.41 8.79
CA ILE A 101 1.74 -1.36 9.09
C ILE A 101 2.53 -1.71 7.83
N MET A 102 1.87 -1.99 6.70
CA MET A 102 2.55 -2.38 5.46
C MET A 102 3.35 -1.24 4.85
N VAL A 103 2.79 -0.02 4.81
CA VAL A 103 3.52 1.17 4.36
C VAL A 103 4.69 1.46 5.29
N THR A 104 4.49 1.36 6.61
CA THR A 104 5.59 1.55 7.56
C THR A 104 6.69 0.51 7.39
N TYR A 105 6.33 -0.76 7.18
CA TYR A 105 7.29 -1.82 6.89
C TYR A 105 8.09 -1.51 5.62
N HIS A 106 7.41 -1.07 4.55
CA HIS A 106 8.06 -0.69 3.30
C HIS A 106 9.10 0.43 3.51
N TRP A 107 8.76 1.46 4.27
CA TRP A 107 9.70 2.55 4.63
C TRP A 107 10.87 2.07 5.48
N VAL A 108 10.67 1.09 6.37
CA VAL A 108 11.77 0.51 7.14
C VAL A 108 12.75 -0.25 6.24
N THR A 109 12.27 -0.94 5.20
CA THR A 109 13.12 -1.72 4.30
C THR A 109 13.67 -0.92 3.11
N ASN A 110 13.02 0.18 2.74
CA ASN A 110 13.39 1.07 1.64
C ASN A 110 13.36 2.52 2.16
N PRO A 111 14.38 2.92 2.96
CA PRO A 111 14.33 4.17 3.74
C PRO A 111 14.45 5.44 2.89
N ASP A 112 14.92 5.32 1.65
CA ASP A 112 15.09 6.46 0.75
C ASP A 112 14.48 6.17 -0.63
N PRO A 113 13.20 6.51 -0.85
CA PRO A 113 12.58 6.41 -2.16
C PRO A 113 13.13 7.43 -3.17
N ARG A 114 13.88 8.45 -2.74
CA ARG A 114 14.40 9.48 -3.66
C ARG A 114 15.45 8.89 -4.58
N GLU A 115 16.37 8.08 -4.05
CA GLU A 115 17.47 7.52 -4.82
C GLU A 115 16.98 6.72 -6.04
N GLU A 116 15.95 5.89 -5.85
CA GLU A 116 15.35 5.10 -6.92
C GLU A 116 14.63 5.97 -7.95
N VAL A 117 13.87 6.97 -7.48
CA VAL A 117 13.14 7.90 -8.35
C VAL A 117 14.11 8.77 -9.15
N GLU A 118 15.18 9.27 -8.54
CA GLU A 118 16.21 10.08 -9.19
C GLU A 118 16.95 9.26 -10.26
N LYS A 119 17.30 7.99 -9.98
CA LYS A 119 17.85 7.07 -10.97
C LYS A 119 16.88 6.83 -12.13
N ALA A 120 15.60 6.64 -11.84
CA ALA A 120 14.57 6.48 -12.87
C ALA A 120 14.48 7.73 -13.76
N ILE A 121 14.38 8.92 -13.15
CA ILE A 121 14.34 10.22 -13.86
C ILE A 121 15.57 10.40 -14.75
N ALA A 122 16.77 10.09 -14.25
CA ALA A 122 18.02 10.21 -15.00
C ALA A 122 18.06 9.29 -16.24
N SER A 123 17.33 8.17 -16.25
CA SER A 123 17.26 7.25 -17.38
C SER A 123 16.34 7.71 -18.51
N ILE A 124 15.30 8.51 -18.21
CA ILE A 124 14.23 8.91 -19.14
C ILE A 124 14.74 9.59 -20.42
N PRO A 125 15.72 10.52 -20.38
CA PRO A 125 16.22 11.18 -21.58
C PRO A 125 16.74 10.19 -22.64
N SER A 126 17.30 9.06 -22.19
CA SER A 126 17.88 8.03 -23.06
C SER A 126 16.87 7.12 -23.73
N MET A 127 15.57 7.21 -23.38
CA MET A 127 14.54 6.35 -23.94
C MET A 127 14.20 6.79 -25.38
N PRO A 128 14.49 5.95 -26.40
CA PRO A 128 14.38 6.35 -27.80
C PRO A 128 12.94 6.37 -28.32
N ASN A 129 12.03 5.69 -27.63
CA ASN A 129 10.64 5.49 -28.07
C ASN A 129 9.67 6.51 -27.48
N LEU A 130 10.17 7.55 -26.78
CA LEU A 130 9.35 8.59 -26.16
C LEU A 130 9.65 9.94 -26.82
N SER A 131 8.59 10.67 -27.15
CA SER A 131 8.68 12.09 -27.48
C SER A 131 9.11 12.91 -26.27
N ASP A 132 9.62 14.12 -26.50
CA ASP A 132 10.02 15.02 -25.42
C ASP A 132 8.87 15.35 -24.46
N LYS A 133 7.65 15.48 -25.00
CA LYS A 133 6.44 15.68 -24.20
C LYS A 133 6.18 14.49 -23.27
N GLN A 134 6.25 13.26 -23.79
CA GLN A 134 6.06 12.04 -22.98
C GLN A 134 7.16 11.88 -21.92
N LYS A 135 8.40 12.25 -22.24
CA LYS A 135 9.51 12.25 -21.27
C LYS A 135 9.25 13.23 -20.13
N ALA A 136 8.81 14.46 -20.46
CA ALA A 136 8.48 15.47 -19.46
C ALA A 136 7.34 15.01 -18.55
N GLU A 137 6.24 14.51 -19.13
CA GLU A 137 5.10 13.98 -18.38
C GLU A 137 5.51 12.83 -17.44
N MET A 138 6.40 11.94 -17.89
CA MET A 138 6.88 10.83 -17.07
C MET A 138 7.77 11.30 -15.91
N ILE A 139 8.65 12.28 -16.14
CA ILE A 139 9.47 12.90 -15.09
C ILE A 139 8.58 13.59 -14.04
N ASP A 140 7.58 14.36 -14.49
CA ASP A 140 6.66 15.06 -13.59
C ASP A 140 5.79 14.09 -12.79
N GLY A 141 5.32 13.00 -13.42
CA GLY A 141 4.62 11.91 -12.74
C GLY A 141 5.45 11.27 -11.63
N LEU A 142 6.73 10.95 -11.89
CA LEU A 142 7.65 10.40 -10.90
C LEU A 142 7.90 11.37 -9.73
N LYS A 143 8.09 12.67 -10.00
CA LYS A 143 8.27 13.69 -8.96
C LYS A 143 7.02 13.86 -8.09
N SER A 144 5.85 13.89 -8.72
CA SER A 144 4.56 14.00 -8.01
C SER A 144 4.29 12.76 -7.15
N GLY A 145 4.59 11.57 -7.68
CA GLY A 145 4.52 10.30 -6.95
C GLY A 145 5.44 10.30 -5.73
N LEU A 146 6.71 10.71 -5.90
CA LEU A 146 7.66 10.85 -4.79
C LEU A 146 7.13 11.79 -3.71
N ALA A 147 6.66 12.99 -4.08
CA ALA A 147 6.11 13.94 -3.12
C ALA A 147 4.90 13.36 -2.34
N THR A 148 4.09 12.54 -2.99
CA THR A 148 2.96 11.85 -2.34
C THR A 148 3.44 10.79 -1.34
N VAL A 149 4.41 9.97 -1.75
CA VAL A 149 5.03 8.96 -0.87
C VAL A 149 5.67 9.62 0.34
N GLU A 150 6.46 10.67 0.14
CA GLU A 150 7.14 11.41 1.21
C GLU A 150 6.17 12.03 2.22
N LYS A 151 5.05 12.58 1.75
CA LYS A 151 3.99 13.08 2.65
C LYS A 151 3.36 11.98 3.48
N ALA A 152 3.34 10.75 2.96
CA ALA A 152 2.84 9.57 3.66
C ALA A 152 3.93 8.85 4.47
N ARG A 153 5.10 9.48 4.67
CA ARG A 153 6.14 8.92 5.53
C ARG A 153 5.59 8.69 6.95
N PRO A 154 5.71 7.48 7.50
CA PRO A 154 5.26 7.18 8.85
C PRO A 154 6.03 7.98 9.91
N SER A 155 5.42 8.18 11.07
CA SER A 155 6.11 8.79 12.22
C SER A 155 7.28 7.93 12.70
N GLU A 156 8.26 8.55 13.36
CA GLU A 156 9.39 7.84 13.94
C GLU A 156 8.96 6.81 15.01
N GLU A 157 7.88 7.07 15.76
CA GLU A 157 7.34 6.07 16.69
C GLU A 157 6.82 4.84 15.96
N ASN A 158 6.05 5.02 14.87
CA ASN A 158 5.54 3.92 14.06
C ASN A 158 6.68 3.11 13.44
N LEU A 159 7.69 3.78 12.90
CA LEU A 159 8.91 3.14 12.37
C LEU A 159 9.59 2.30 13.45
N ALA A 160 9.75 2.84 14.67
CA ALA A 160 10.37 2.14 15.79
C ALA A 160 9.56 0.90 16.24
N ILE A 161 8.24 0.99 16.22
CA ILE A 161 7.36 -0.15 16.55
C ILE A 161 7.48 -1.25 15.50
N VAL A 162 7.40 -0.92 14.21
CA VAL A 162 7.46 -1.91 13.12
C VAL A 162 8.85 -2.55 13.02
N LYS A 163 9.93 -1.79 13.25
CA LYS A 163 11.30 -2.33 13.32
C LYS A 163 11.44 -3.50 14.30
N LYS A 164 10.71 -3.46 15.43
CA LYS A 164 10.73 -4.55 16.43
C LYS A 164 10.05 -5.84 15.96
N HIS A 165 9.19 -5.76 14.94
CA HIS A 165 8.32 -6.86 14.47
C HIS A 165 8.59 -7.27 13.02
N MET A 166 9.71 -6.85 12.44
CA MET A 166 10.00 -7.08 11.03
C MET A 166 9.92 -8.55 10.62
N SER A 167 10.42 -9.48 11.44
CA SER A 167 10.37 -10.92 11.17
C SER A 167 8.93 -11.43 11.05
N SER A 168 8.05 -10.98 11.94
CA SER A 168 6.64 -11.36 11.97
C SER A 168 5.84 -10.72 10.83
N ILE A 169 6.17 -9.48 10.43
CA ILE A 169 5.45 -8.73 9.40
C ILE A 169 5.89 -9.15 7.98
N LYS A 170 7.17 -9.48 7.79
CA LYS A 170 7.75 -9.84 6.49
C LYS A 170 6.93 -10.85 5.66
N PRO A 171 6.46 -12.00 6.18
CA PRO A 171 5.66 -12.94 5.38
C PRO A 171 4.31 -12.33 4.96
N LEU A 172 3.69 -11.51 5.80
CA LEU A 172 2.42 -10.86 5.50
C LEU A 172 2.59 -9.76 4.46
N TYR A 173 3.69 -9.00 4.56
CA TYR A 173 4.07 -8.00 3.57
C TYR A 173 4.31 -8.62 2.20
N LYS A 174 5.02 -9.76 2.12
CA LYS A 174 5.20 -10.50 0.86
C LYS A 174 3.88 -10.92 0.24
N GLN A 175 2.96 -11.44 1.06
CA GLN A 175 1.62 -11.80 0.60
C GLN A 175 0.90 -10.56 0.05
N TRP A 176 0.98 -9.44 0.76
CA TRP A 176 0.32 -8.20 0.39
C TRP A 176 0.83 -7.61 -0.93
N THR A 177 2.14 -7.61 -1.18
CA THR A 177 2.72 -7.12 -2.44
C THR A 177 2.59 -8.09 -3.62
N SER A 178 2.02 -9.28 -3.41
CA SER A 178 1.83 -10.29 -4.46
C SER A 178 0.37 -10.41 -4.93
N LEU A 179 -0.53 -9.59 -4.39
CA LEU A 179 -1.94 -9.48 -4.79
C LEU A 179 -2.08 -8.50 -5.95
#